data_AF-A0A397T3G1-F1
#
_entry.id   AF-A0A397T3G1-F1
#
_cell.length_a   1.000
_cell.length_b   1.000
_cell.length_c   1.000
_cell.angle_alpha   90.00
_cell.angle_beta   90.00
_cell.angle_gamma   90.00
#
_symmetry.space_group_name_H-M   'P 1'
#
loop_
_entity.id
_entity.type
_entity.pdbx_description
1 polymer ?
#
loop_
_entity_poly.entity_id
_entity_poly.type
_entity_poly.pdbx_seq_one_letter_code
_entity_poly.pdbx_strand_id
1 'polypeptide(L)'
;MAIKNEGSTERINGTYHYVLRLYGHLINGQKALVTLVGIQVFFDILVPDGETPDECEEKVNKILSSIVKSYKIEHIKAFPFRGYHTEKKTYLRIYTNSTGSRKIAIKAIQDNNFETASDDLYSFHRKVARENDFCPLEDITTISDRFPISALLRDCTLVLTSDIETQSQELANMSRRC
;
A
#
# COMPACT_ATOMS: atom_id res chain seq x y z
N MET A 1 14.31 9.81 6.12
CA MET A 1 13.72 10.00 4.76
C MET A 1 13.84 8.70 3.96
N ALA A 2 12.76 8.18 3.36
CA ALA A 2 12.79 6.97 2.52
C ALA A 2 13.04 7.32 1.04
N ILE A 3 14.12 6.78 0.47
CA ILE A 3 14.62 7.07 -0.87
C ILE A 3 14.20 5.98 -1.87
N LYS A 4 14.00 4.75 -1.40
CA LYS A 4 13.62 3.62 -2.26
C LYS A 4 12.61 2.74 -1.53
N ASN A 5 11.60 2.27 -2.27
CA ASN A 5 10.67 1.26 -1.80
C ASN A 5 10.78 -0.01 -2.66
N GLU A 6 10.54 -1.15 -2.02
CA GLU A 6 10.58 -2.46 -2.68
C GLU A 6 9.55 -3.39 -2.04
N GLY A 7 8.77 -4.07 -2.87
CA GLY A 7 7.80 -5.07 -2.41
C GLY A 7 8.26 -6.48 -2.77
N SER A 8 8.23 -7.39 -1.80
CA SER A 8 8.53 -8.81 -1.99
C SER A 8 7.45 -9.68 -1.35
N THR A 9 7.39 -10.95 -1.78
CA THR A 9 6.60 -11.98 -1.09
C THR A 9 7.57 -12.88 -0.35
N GLU A 10 7.40 -13.02 0.97
CA GLU A 10 8.33 -13.75 1.82
C GLU A 10 7.61 -14.79 2.67
N ARG A 11 8.31 -15.89 2.95
CA ARG A 11 7.78 -16.95 3.77
C ARG A 11 8.14 -16.70 5.23
N ILE A 12 7.17 -16.29 6.03
CA ILE A 12 7.31 -16.05 7.47
C ILE A 12 6.46 -17.09 8.19
N ASN A 13 7.06 -17.85 9.12
CA ASN A 13 6.38 -18.92 9.87
C ASN A 13 5.64 -19.95 8.98
N GLY A 14 6.20 -20.25 7.81
CA GLY A 14 5.63 -21.22 6.86
C GLY A 14 4.59 -20.65 5.90
N THR A 15 4.08 -19.43 6.14
CA THR A 15 3.06 -18.74 5.34
C THR A 15 3.68 -17.64 4.48
N TYR A 16 3.15 -17.41 3.28
CA TYR A 16 3.60 -16.32 2.43
C TYR A 16 2.93 -15.01 2.83
N HIS A 17 3.75 -13.99 3.05
CA HIS A 17 3.32 -12.64 3.40
C HIS A 17 3.91 -11.64 2.42
N TYR A 18 3.14 -10.59 2.13
CA TYR A 18 3.70 -9.44 1.44
C TYR A 18 4.51 -8.59 2.41
N VAL A 19 5.71 -8.21 1.99
CA VAL A 19 6.64 -7.40 2.75
C VAL A 19 6.99 -6.17 1.93
N LEU A 20 6.85 -4.99 2.54
CA LEU A 20 7.26 -3.72 1.94
C LEU A 20 8.50 -3.22 2.68
N ARG A 21 9.62 -3.11 1.96
CA ARG A 21 10.88 -2.54 2.46
C ARG A 21 11.00 -1.09 2.03
N LEU A 22 11.27 -0.23 2.99
CA LEU A 22 11.57 1.18 2.78
C LEU A 22 13.03 1.43 3.17
N TYR A 23 13.83 1.88 2.21
CA TYR A 23 15.23 2.21 2.42
C TYR A 23 15.38 3.72 2.54
N GLY A 24 16.16 4.18 3.50
CA GLY A 24 16.34 5.59 3.76
C GLY A 24 17.60 5.91 4.53
N HIS A 25 17.73 7.18 4.91
CA HIS A 25 18.74 7.63 5.87
C HIS A 25 18.07 8.28 7.08
N LEU A 26 18.68 8.08 8.24
CA LEU A 26 18.40 8.80 9.48
C LEU A 26 19.00 10.21 9.41
N ILE A 27 18.60 11.08 10.34
CA ILE A 27 19.06 12.48 10.41
C ILE A 27 20.60 12.56 10.57
N ASN A 28 21.20 11.55 11.22
CA ASN A 28 22.65 11.44 11.40
C ASN A 28 23.39 10.86 10.17
N GLY A 29 22.70 10.64 9.04
CA GLY A 29 23.27 10.10 7.80
C GLY A 29 23.41 8.58 7.75
N GLN A 30 23.06 7.85 8.81
CA GLN A 30 23.08 6.38 8.80
C GLN A 30 21.98 5.82 7.90
N LYS A 31 22.25 4.71 7.22
CA LYS A 31 21.24 3.98 6.44
C LYS A 31 20.23 3.32 7.38
N ALA A 32 18.95 3.46 7.06
CA ALA A 32 17.84 2.80 7.74
C ALA A 32 17.06 1.92 6.75
N LEU A 33 16.63 0.76 7.23
CA LEU A 33 15.70 -0.13 6.55
C LEU A 33 14.47 -0.31 7.46
N VAL A 34 13.31 0.09 6.96
CA VAL A 34 12.02 -0.18 7.61
C VAL A 34 11.34 -1.31 6.85
N THR A 35 10.98 -2.37 7.57
CA THR A 35 10.29 -3.54 7.01
C THR A 35 8.85 -3.54 7.52
N LEU A 36 7.90 -3.34 6.62
CA LEU A 36 6.47 -3.41 6.91
C LEU A 36 5.97 -4.82 6.59
N VAL A 37 5.40 -5.47 7.59
CA VAL A 37 4.80 -6.81 7.52
C VAL A 37 3.31 -6.74 7.86
N GLY A 38 2.56 -7.80 7.54
CA GLY A 38 1.12 -7.85 7.84
C GLY A 38 0.23 -7.10 6.83
N ILE A 39 0.82 -6.62 5.73
CA ILE A 39 0.07 -6.00 4.63
C ILE A 39 -0.74 -7.08 3.91
N GLN A 40 -2.06 -6.92 3.89
CA GLN A 40 -2.93 -7.78 3.11
C GLN A 40 -2.86 -7.39 1.63
N VAL A 41 -2.85 -8.39 0.74
CA VAL A 41 -2.79 -8.18 -0.70
C VAL A 41 -4.21 -8.04 -1.24
N PHE A 42 -4.51 -6.93 -1.92
CA PHE A 42 -5.85 -6.67 -2.44
C PHE A 42 -5.84 -5.98 -3.80
N PHE A 43 -7.00 -5.95 -4.43
CA PHE A 43 -7.33 -5.09 -5.56
C PHE A 43 -8.81 -4.69 -5.46
N ASP A 44 -9.21 -3.70 -6.24
CA ASP A 44 -10.56 -3.16 -6.16
C ASP A 44 -11.30 -3.45 -7.49
N ILE A 45 -12.61 -3.69 -7.42
CA ILE A 45 -13.50 -3.84 -8.57
C ILE A 45 -14.53 -2.73 -8.48
N LEU A 46 -14.72 -1.97 -9.56
CA LEU A 46 -15.74 -0.95 -9.60
C LEU A 46 -17.12 -1.61 -9.71
N VAL A 47 -18.06 -1.20 -8.86
CA VAL A 47 -19.45 -1.63 -8.99
C VAL A 47 -20.08 -0.92 -10.20
N PRO A 48 -20.67 -1.64 -11.16
CA PRO A 48 -21.30 -1.02 -12.33
C PRO A 48 -22.45 -0.08 -11.95
N ASP A 49 -22.64 0.98 -12.74
CA ASP A 49 -23.74 1.92 -12.51
C ASP A 49 -25.10 1.20 -12.69
N GLY A 50 -25.95 1.29 -11.68
CA GLY A 50 -27.27 0.64 -11.66
C GLY A 50 -27.29 -0.76 -11.02
N GLU A 51 -26.14 -1.31 -10.64
CA GLU A 51 -26.06 -2.54 -9.84
C GLU A 51 -25.83 -2.25 -8.36
N THR A 52 -26.41 -3.08 -7.50
CA THR A 52 -26.09 -3.05 -6.07
C THR A 52 -24.75 -3.75 -5.80
N PRO A 53 -24.03 -3.36 -4.73
CA PRO A 53 -22.78 -4.04 -4.36
C PRO A 53 -22.96 -5.54 -4.12
N ASP A 54 -24.11 -5.96 -3.60
CA ASP A 54 -24.43 -7.37 -3.32
C ASP A 54 -24.60 -8.18 -4.62
N GLU A 55 -25.31 -7.63 -5.61
CA GLU A 55 -25.46 -8.26 -6.94
C GLU A 55 -24.12 -8.39 -7.66
N CYS A 56 -23.29 -7.35 -7.57
CA CYS A 56 -21.94 -7.36 -8.12
C CYS A 56 -21.06 -8.42 -7.41
N GLU A 57 -21.16 -8.50 -6.08
CA GLU A 57 -20.44 -9.46 -5.27
C GLU A 57 -20.81 -10.91 -5.63
N GLU A 58 -22.09 -11.21 -5.85
CA GLU A 58 -22.53 -12.56 -6.23
C GLU A 58 -21.89 -12.99 -7.57
N LYS A 59 -21.84 -12.09 -8.56
CA LYS A 59 -21.20 -12.34 -9.86
C LYS A 59 -19.70 -12.56 -9.72
N VAL A 60 -19.03 -11.70 -8.96
CA VAL A 60 -17.59 -11.79 -8.68
C VAL A 60 -17.26 -13.10 -7.93
N ASN A 61 -18.08 -13.48 -6.95
CA ASN A 61 -17.94 -14.72 -6.20
C ASN A 61 -18.03 -15.95 -7.11
N LYS A 62 -18.97 -15.97 -8.05
CA LYS A 62 -19.12 -17.07 -9.01
C LYS A 62 -17.88 -17.25 -9.89
N ILE A 63 -17.22 -16.15 -10.27
CA ILE A 63 -15.99 -16.18 -11.07
C ILE A 63 -14.81 -16.65 -10.21
N LEU A 64 -14.58 -15.99 -9.07
CA LEU A 64 -13.37 -16.20 -8.27
C LEU A 64 -13.35 -17.53 -7.52
N SER A 65 -14.50 -18.05 -7.09
CA SER A 65 -14.60 -19.33 -6.34
C SER A 65 -13.98 -20.52 -7.09
N SER A 66 -13.99 -20.50 -8.42
CA SER A 66 -13.41 -21.57 -9.26
C SER A 66 -11.91 -21.39 -9.53
N ILE A 67 -11.36 -20.20 -9.28
CA ILE A 67 -10.02 -19.80 -9.75
C ILE A 67 -9.07 -19.58 -8.58
N VAL A 68 -9.54 -18.94 -7.51
CA VAL A 68 -8.73 -18.54 -6.36
C VAL A 68 -9.19 -19.33 -5.14
N LYS A 69 -8.26 -20.05 -4.51
CA LYS A 69 -8.55 -20.93 -3.37
C LYS A 69 -9.22 -20.22 -2.19
N SER A 70 -8.80 -19.01 -1.87
CA SER A 70 -9.35 -18.23 -0.77
C SER A 70 -9.17 -16.75 -1.02
N TYR A 71 -10.24 -16.00 -0.78
CA TYR A 71 -10.27 -14.56 -0.87
C TYR A 71 -11.35 -14.03 0.09
N LYS A 72 -11.31 -12.74 0.39
CA LYS A 72 -12.34 -12.03 1.16
C LYS A 72 -12.80 -10.82 0.36
N ILE A 73 -14.09 -10.51 0.42
CA ILE A 73 -14.68 -9.35 -0.23
C ILE A 73 -15.10 -8.35 0.85
N GLU A 74 -14.82 -7.07 0.63
CA GLU A 74 -15.31 -5.95 1.44
C GLU A 74 -15.85 -4.85 0.55
N HIS A 75 -16.90 -4.16 1.00
CA HIS A 75 -17.47 -3.03 0.28
C HIS A 75 -16.82 -1.74 0.76
N ILE A 76 -16.31 -0.94 -0.17
CA ILE A 76 -15.65 0.33 0.13
C ILE A 76 -16.22 1.45 -0.74
N LYS A 77 -16.09 2.70 -0.27
CA LYS A 77 -16.36 3.90 -1.06
C LYS A 77 -15.09 4.72 -1.17
N ALA A 78 -14.60 4.92 -2.39
CA ALA A 78 -13.34 5.61 -2.66
C ALA A 78 -13.48 6.53 -3.88
N PHE A 79 -12.60 7.52 -3.97
CA PHE A 79 -12.49 8.30 -5.20
C PHE A 79 -11.86 7.45 -6.30
N PRO A 80 -12.42 7.46 -7.52
CA PRO A 80 -11.80 6.77 -8.64
C PRO A 80 -10.38 7.26 -8.89
N PHE A 81 -9.51 6.31 -9.25
CA PHE A 81 -8.10 6.60 -9.51
C PHE A 81 -7.85 7.30 -10.84
N ARG A 82 -8.79 7.15 -11.78
CA ARG A 82 -8.73 7.70 -13.13
C ARG A 82 -9.81 8.77 -13.27
N GLY A 83 -9.43 9.92 -13.82
CA GLY A 83 -10.33 11.05 -14.00
C GLY A 83 -10.46 11.93 -12.76
N TYR A 84 -11.11 13.08 -12.96
CA TYR A 84 -11.46 13.99 -11.87
C TYR A 84 -12.91 13.72 -11.47
N HIS A 85 -13.11 13.25 -10.24
CA HIS A 85 -14.42 12.93 -9.71
C HIS A 85 -14.64 13.65 -8.39
N THR A 86 -15.75 14.37 -8.29
CA THR A 86 -16.18 15.07 -7.07
C THR A 86 -16.86 14.13 -6.08
N GLU A 87 -17.28 12.95 -6.53
CA GLU A 87 -18.02 11.97 -5.74
C GLU A 87 -17.25 10.65 -5.61
N LYS A 88 -17.43 9.98 -4.47
CA LYS A 88 -16.87 8.65 -4.23
C LYS A 88 -17.73 7.60 -4.94
N LYS A 89 -17.07 6.69 -5.64
CA LYS A 89 -17.71 5.50 -6.21
C LYS A 89 -17.62 4.32 -5.24
N THR A 90 -18.52 3.36 -5.42
CA THR A 90 -18.54 2.12 -4.65
C THR A 90 -17.66 1.08 -5.34
N TYR A 91 -16.84 0.39 -4.55
CA TYR A 91 -15.95 -0.67 -5.02
C TYR A 91 -16.10 -1.91 -4.14
N LEU A 92 -15.85 -3.07 -4.74
CA LEU A 92 -15.59 -4.32 -4.03
C LEU A 92 -14.09 -4.49 -3.89
N ARG A 93 -13.59 -4.47 -2.66
CA ARG A 93 -12.20 -4.78 -2.34
C ARG A 93 -12.05 -6.28 -2.16
N ILE A 94 -11.19 -6.88 -2.99
CA ILE A 94 -10.91 -8.30 -2.97
C ILE A 94 -9.54 -8.53 -2.34
N TYR A 95 -9.53 -9.14 -1.16
CA TYR A 95 -8.32 -9.58 -0.47
C TYR A 95 -7.94 -10.99 -0.92
N THR A 96 -6.67 -11.19 -1.17
CA THR A 96 -6.09 -12.47 -1.59
C THR A 96 -4.88 -12.81 -0.72
N ASN A 97 -4.54 -14.09 -0.63
CA ASN A 97 -3.41 -14.52 0.21
C ASN A 97 -2.04 -14.19 -0.38
N SER A 98 -1.96 -13.87 -1.67
CA SER A 98 -0.68 -13.66 -2.34
C SER A 98 -0.78 -12.76 -3.56
N THR A 99 0.34 -12.12 -3.92
CA THR A 99 0.46 -11.32 -5.15
C THR A 99 0.25 -12.15 -6.42
N GLY A 100 0.59 -13.45 -6.38
CA GLY A 100 0.31 -14.39 -7.47
C GLY A 100 -1.18 -14.66 -7.65
N SER A 101 -1.89 -14.98 -6.56
CA SER A 101 -3.34 -15.16 -6.56
C SER A 101 -4.07 -13.89 -7.00
N ARG A 102 -3.62 -12.72 -6.53
CA ARG A 102 -4.12 -11.41 -6.99
C ARG A 102 -3.99 -11.24 -8.51
N LYS A 103 -2.84 -11.57 -9.10
CA LYS A 103 -2.62 -11.45 -10.55
C LYS A 103 -3.57 -12.34 -11.36
N ILE A 104 -3.82 -13.56 -10.89
CA ILE A 104 -4.76 -14.48 -11.54
C ILE A 104 -6.20 -13.95 -11.40
N ALA A 105 -6.56 -13.48 -10.21
CA ALA A 105 -7.89 -12.92 -9.93
C ALA A 105 -8.19 -11.70 -10.82
N ILE A 106 -7.26 -10.74 -10.90
CA ILE A 106 -7.41 -9.54 -11.73
C ILE A 106 -7.70 -9.93 -13.18
N LYS A 107 -6.91 -10.84 -13.75
CA LYS A 107 -7.11 -11.30 -15.13
C LYS A 107 -8.49 -11.94 -15.33
N ALA A 108 -8.88 -12.84 -14.44
CA ALA A 108 -10.17 -13.51 -14.53
C ALA A 108 -11.35 -12.52 -14.49
N ILE A 109 -11.25 -11.49 -13.66
CA ILE A 109 -12.27 -10.44 -13.54
C ILE A 109 -12.31 -9.55 -14.80
N GLN A 110 -11.14 -9.16 -15.31
CA GLN A 110 -11.02 -8.40 -16.56
C GLN A 110 -11.55 -9.17 -17.77
N ASP A 111 -11.29 -10.48 -17.85
CA ASP A 111 -11.79 -11.37 -18.92
C ASP A 111 -13.32 -11.49 -18.90
N ASN A 112 -13.97 -11.18 -17.78
CA ASN A 112 -15.43 -11.12 -17.62
C ASN A 112 -16.00 -9.68 -17.75
N ASN A 113 -15.23 -8.73 -18.29
CA ASN A 113 -15.62 -7.34 -18.55
C ASN A 113 -15.92 -6.49 -17.31
N PHE A 114 -15.40 -6.85 -16.15
CA PHE A 114 -15.48 -5.99 -14.97
C PHE A 114 -14.35 -4.95 -14.97
N GLU A 115 -14.67 -3.72 -14.59
CA GLU A 115 -13.67 -2.67 -14.43
C GLU A 115 -12.93 -2.84 -13.11
N THR A 116 -11.62 -3.05 -13.19
CA THR A 116 -10.73 -3.17 -12.04
C THR A 116 -10.03 -1.85 -11.73
N ALA A 117 -9.79 -1.62 -10.44
CA ALA A 117 -8.97 -0.54 -9.92
C ALA A 117 -7.91 -1.12 -8.97
N SER A 118 -6.87 -0.33 -8.67
CA SER A 118 -5.74 -0.80 -7.86
C SER A 118 -5.15 -2.11 -8.39
N ASP A 119 -5.07 -2.26 -9.73
CA ASP A 119 -4.85 -3.51 -10.46
C ASP A 119 -3.41 -3.65 -11.01
N ASP A 120 -2.49 -2.79 -10.54
CA ASP A 120 -1.07 -2.84 -10.88
C ASP A 120 -0.49 -4.25 -10.66
N LEU A 121 -0.13 -4.96 -11.73
CA LEU A 121 0.26 -6.37 -11.64
C LEU A 121 1.61 -6.58 -10.94
N TYR A 122 2.55 -5.66 -11.13
CA TYR A 122 3.93 -5.78 -10.63
C TYR A 122 4.31 -4.69 -9.63
N SER A 123 3.55 -3.59 -9.57
CA SER A 123 3.89 -2.41 -8.75
C SER A 123 2.95 -2.25 -7.54
N PHE A 124 2.53 -3.36 -6.93
CA PHE A 124 1.61 -3.33 -5.77
C PHE A 124 2.11 -2.46 -4.61
N HIS A 125 3.44 -2.35 -4.44
CA HIS A 125 4.05 -1.48 -3.42
C HIS A 125 3.61 -0.02 -3.55
N ARG A 126 3.34 0.48 -4.77
CA ARG A 126 2.88 1.86 -4.99
C ARG A 126 1.48 2.08 -4.43
N LYS A 127 0.62 1.07 -4.56
CA LYS A 127 -0.73 1.12 -4.01
C LYS A 127 -0.70 1.06 -2.49
N VAL A 128 0.04 0.10 -1.94
CA VAL A 128 0.23 -0.01 -0.48
C VAL A 128 0.80 1.29 0.08
N ALA A 129 1.77 1.87 -0.60
CA ALA A 129 2.36 3.14 -0.19
C ALA A 129 1.31 4.26 -0.13
N ARG A 130 0.53 4.47 -1.20
CA ARG A 130 -0.53 5.50 -1.24
C ARG A 130 -1.61 5.30 -0.18
N GLU A 131 -1.96 4.06 0.12
CA GLU A 131 -3.07 3.73 1.01
C GLU A 131 -2.71 3.78 2.49
N ASN A 132 -1.41 3.74 2.77
CA ASN A 132 -0.86 3.97 4.10
C ASN A 132 -0.16 5.34 4.19
N ASP A 133 -0.46 6.24 3.24
CA ASP A 133 0.10 7.61 3.16
C ASP A 133 1.64 7.68 3.15
N PHE A 134 2.31 6.63 2.65
CA PHE A 134 3.74 6.60 2.42
C PHE A 134 4.07 7.25 1.06
N CYS A 135 4.48 8.51 1.08
CA CYS A 135 5.14 9.14 -0.07
C CYS A 135 6.66 9.02 0.09
N PRO A 136 7.39 8.30 -0.79
CA PRO A 136 8.83 8.47 -0.89
C PRO A 136 9.06 9.89 -1.43
N LEU A 137 9.42 10.81 -0.54
CA LEU A 137 9.76 12.17 -0.88
C LEU A 137 11.16 12.18 -1.52
N GLU A 138 11.26 12.67 -2.75
CA GLU A 138 12.50 13.22 -3.28
C GLU A 138 12.71 14.59 -2.64
N ASP A 139 13.37 14.58 -1.48
CA ASP A 139 13.92 15.72 -0.74
C ASP A 139 12.95 16.89 -0.44
N ILE A 140 12.74 17.16 0.85
CA ILE A 140 11.76 18.15 1.34
C ILE A 140 12.04 19.57 0.81
N THR A 141 13.31 19.86 0.52
CA THR A 141 13.82 21.12 -0.06
C THR A 141 13.25 21.36 -1.46
N THR A 142 13.15 20.32 -2.28
CA THR A 142 12.66 20.42 -3.67
C THR A 142 11.16 20.76 -3.75
N ILE A 143 10.38 20.40 -2.72
CA ILE A 143 8.94 20.62 -2.68
C ILE A 143 8.59 21.98 -2.10
N SER A 144 9.29 22.42 -1.06
CA SER A 144 9.20 23.77 -0.49
C SER A 144 9.39 24.86 -1.55
N ASP A 145 10.37 24.65 -2.45
CA ASP A 145 10.71 25.64 -3.48
C ASP A 145 9.71 25.63 -4.66
N ARG A 146 9.01 24.52 -4.89
CA ARG A 146 8.08 24.36 -6.03
C ARG A 146 6.63 24.64 -5.68
N PHE A 147 6.24 24.42 -4.43
CA PHE A 147 4.86 24.60 -3.98
C PHE A 147 4.83 25.41 -2.68
N PRO A 148 4.13 26.57 -2.64
CA PRO A 148 3.96 27.28 -1.38
C PRO A 148 3.23 26.39 -0.38
N ILE A 149 3.68 26.39 0.88
CA ILE A 149 3.18 25.54 1.98
C ILE A 149 1.64 25.59 2.13
N SER A 150 1.03 26.71 1.75
CA SER A 150 -0.43 26.89 1.71
C SER A 150 -1.17 25.99 0.70
N ALA A 151 -0.50 25.51 -0.34
CA ALA A 151 -1.05 24.57 -1.32
C ALA A 151 -1.08 23.14 -0.77
N LEU A 152 -0.04 22.74 -0.02
CA LEU A 152 0.07 21.42 0.60
C LEU A 152 -1.01 21.16 1.67
N LEU A 153 -1.45 22.23 2.35
CA LEU A 153 -2.54 22.18 3.34
C LEU A 153 -3.95 22.05 2.71
N ARG A 154 -4.14 22.37 1.42
CA ARG A 154 -5.44 22.23 0.75
C ARG A 154 -5.68 20.82 0.19
N ASP A 155 -4.61 20.12 -0.18
CA ASP A 155 -4.68 18.84 -0.90
C ASP A 155 -4.45 17.61 0.01
N CYS A 156 -4.82 17.69 1.30
CA CYS A 156 -4.71 16.58 2.26
C CYS A 156 -3.30 15.93 2.34
N THR A 157 -2.22 16.70 2.16
CA THR A 157 -0.85 16.17 2.33
C THR A 157 -0.45 16.21 3.80
N LEU A 158 -0.37 15.05 4.44
CA LEU A 158 0.00 14.92 5.86
C LEU A 158 1.52 14.77 6.00
N VAL A 159 2.17 15.74 6.66
CA VAL A 159 3.59 15.67 7.01
C VAL A 159 3.72 14.91 8.33
N LEU A 160 4.20 13.66 8.29
CA LEU A 160 4.52 12.91 9.50
C LEU A 160 5.89 13.34 10.02
N THR A 161 5.89 14.14 11.09
CA THR A 161 7.03 14.29 12.00
C THR A 161 6.89 13.23 13.09
N SER A 162 7.71 12.18 13.06
CA SER A 162 7.81 11.23 14.17
C SER A 162 9.08 11.51 14.96
N ASP A 163 8.92 11.88 16.23
CA ASP A 163 10.01 11.85 17.21
C ASP A 163 10.37 10.40 17.50
N ILE A 164 11.63 10.05 17.29
CA ILE A 164 12.18 8.73 17.65
C ILE A 164 13.07 8.94 18.87
N GLU A 165 12.62 8.49 20.03
CA GLU A 165 13.47 8.40 21.23
C GLU A 165 14.34 7.15 21.11
N THR A 166 15.65 7.34 20.92
CA THR A 166 16.61 6.23 20.96
C THR A 166 17.20 6.11 22.36
N GLN A 167 17.01 4.98 23.04
CA GLN A 167 17.79 4.65 24.23
C GLN A 167 19.22 4.28 23.81
N SER A 168 20.18 5.13 24.14
CA SER A 168 21.61 4.84 24.10
C SER A 168 22.00 4.05 25.36
N GLN A 169 22.41 2.79 25.22
CA GLN A 169 23.22 2.14 26.25
C GLN A 169 24.63 2.72 26.18
N GLU A 170 24.96 3.61 27.11
CA GLU A 170 26.33 4.05 27.33
C GLU A 170 27.20 2.84 27.72
N LEU A 171 28.20 2.54 26.89
CA LEU A 171 29.32 1.68 27.27
C LEU A 171 30.10 2.38 28.39
N ALA A 172 29.73 2.10 29.64
CA ALA A 172 30.45 2.56 30.80
C ALA A 172 31.79 1.81 30.95
N ASN A 173 32.85 2.61 30.83
CA ASN A 173 34.15 2.48 31.50
C ASN A 173 35.25 1.59 30.88
N MET A 174 36.16 2.30 30.22
CA MET A 174 37.60 2.08 30.28
C MET A 174 38.14 1.99 31.74
N SER A 175 39.18 1.17 31.92
CA SER A 175 40.20 1.18 33.01
C SER A 175 39.97 0.36 34.30
N ARG A 176 40.68 -0.78 34.40
CA ARG A 176 41.50 -1.24 35.56
C ARG A 176 42.64 -2.14 35.03
N ARG A 177 43.90 -1.68 35.05
CA ARG A 177 45.06 -2.14 35.88
C ARG A 177 45.30 -3.67 35.81
N CYS A 178 46.49 -4.22 35.52
CA CYS A 178 47.89 -3.78 35.66
C CYS A 178 48.73 -4.28 34.48
#